data_AF-A0ABD7JZ27-F1
#
_entry.id   AF-A0ABD7JZ27-F1
#
_cell.length_a   1.000
_cell.length_b   1.000
_cell.length_c   1.000
_cell.angle_alpha   90.00
_cell.angle_beta   90.00
_cell.angle_gamma   90.00
#
_symmetry.space_group_name_H-M   'P 1'
#
loop_
_entity.id
_entity.type
_entity.pdbx_description
1 polymer ?
#
loop_
_entity_poly.entity_id
_entity_poly.type
_entity_poly.pdbx_seq_one_letter_code
_entity_poly.pdbx_strand_id
1 'polypeptide(L)'
;MENRIKSALHLQGWRYIDGDKTHLRNNATSVLVSEYTAQMKGFIFCPECSANLFRSPEDKEFSSNGRAAYFAHTRGIKTDCGLRTKRAEGKKYETEEDAKRAIQNEELVIVNDFIKEKPVAPQINGAEYDATQIEELDGPTSDVPIGRHRGESFRLPSKFKTIRGICNKFNENLARYFFMPNSQHAIQLIDLLKDIEKITEEDDTPRIYYGKITRSFNAGQTPKNIRMTKIKFNNPDYADFYFKLSDEEQSEKGIGDNSSGRVILIYGTVTTSGVGLCIENVGWGEFALLPTKYEELLYQN
;
A
#
# COMPACT_ATOMS: atom_id res chain seq x y z
N MET A 1 -7.20 11.61 16.63
CA MET A 1 -7.64 10.54 15.69
C MET A 1 -7.17 10.96 14.31
N GLU A 2 -6.26 10.18 13.72
CA GLU A 2 -5.65 10.50 12.43
C GLU A 2 -6.67 10.40 11.29
N ASN A 3 -6.59 11.30 10.30
CA ASN A 3 -7.48 11.25 9.15
C ASN A 3 -7.11 10.09 8.22
N ARG A 4 -8.02 9.12 8.04
CA ARG A 4 -7.80 7.94 7.19
C ARG A 4 -7.95 8.22 5.70
N ILE A 5 -8.66 9.27 5.31
CA ILE A 5 -8.84 9.65 3.90
C ILE A 5 -7.60 10.43 3.45
N LYS A 6 -6.69 9.73 2.77
CA LYS A 6 -5.42 10.29 2.31
C LYS A 6 -5.54 10.99 0.94
N SER A 7 -6.51 10.61 0.13
CA SER A 7 -6.84 11.22 -1.17
C SER A 7 -8.35 11.17 -1.43
N ALA A 8 -8.81 11.94 -2.42
CA ALA A 8 -10.18 11.94 -2.93
C ALA A 8 -10.20 11.66 -4.44
N LEU A 9 -11.31 11.13 -4.94
CA LEU A 9 -11.57 10.99 -6.38
C LEU A 9 -12.28 12.26 -6.87
N HIS A 10 -11.71 12.97 -7.83
CA HIS A 10 -12.32 14.15 -8.45
C HIS A 10 -12.86 13.80 -9.83
N LEU A 11 -14.18 13.98 -10.04
CA LEU A 11 -14.82 13.83 -11.34
C LEU A 11 -16.03 14.77 -11.44
N GLN A 12 -15.91 15.80 -12.28
CA GLN A 12 -16.99 16.75 -12.48
C GLN A 12 -18.17 16.09 -13.22
N GLY A 13 -19.39 16.37 -12.78
CA GLY A 13 -20.62 15.84 -13.37
C GLY A 13 -21.04 14.46 -12.87
N TRP A 14 -20.19 13.73 -12.15
CA TRP A 14 -20.58 12.49 -11.47
C TRP A 14 -21.36 12.75 -10.18
N ARG A 15 -22.24 11.84 -9.79
CA ARG A 15 -23.11 11.95 -8.61
C ARG A 15 -23.21 10.63 -7.86
N TYR A 16 -23.24 10.70 -6.53
CA TYR A 16 -23.24 9.51 -5.68
C TYR A 16 -24.52 8.66 -5.76
N ILE A 17 -25.67 9.28 -5.99
CA ILE A 17 -26.98 8.61 -5.89
C ILE A 17 -27.24 7.69 -7.07
N ASP A 18 -26.86 8.14 -8.27
CA ASP A 18 -27.21 7.57 -9.57
C ASP A 18 -25.98 7.23 -10.43
N GLY A 19 -24.79 7.63 -9.99
CA GLY A 19 -23.55 7.40 -10.73
C GLY A 19 -23.04 5.96 -10.63
N ASP A 20 -22.56 5.44 -11.75
CA ASP A 20 -21.81 4.19 -11.77
C ASP A 20 -20.45 4.37 -11.10
N LYS A 21 -20.16 3.53 -10.10
CA LYS A 21 -18.89 3.55 -9.37
C LYS A 21 -17.72 3.14 -10.24
N THR A 22 -17.93 2.22 -11.19
CA THR A 22 -16.87 1.78 -12.10
C THR A 22 -16.47 2.92 -13.02
N HIS A 23 -17.45 3.65 -13.57
CA HIS A 23 -17.18 4.89 -14.30
C HIS A 23 -16.41 5.91 -13.45
N LEU A 24 -16.79 6.15 -12.19
CA LEU A 24 -16.04 7.06 -11.31
C LEU A 24 -14.58 6.63 -11.17
N ARG A 25 -14.32 5.36 -10.82
CA ARG A 25 -12.95 4.88 -10.57
C ARG A 25 -12.06 4.93 -11.80
N ASN A 26 -12.63 4.68 -12.98
CA ASN A 26 -11.86 4.65 -14.22
C ASN A 26 -11.57 6.04 -14.79
N ASN A 27 -12.39 7.06 -14.45
CA ASN A 27 -12.32 8.38 -15.08
C ASN A 27 -11.99 9.51 -14.10
N ALA A 28 -12.05 9.28 -12.79
CA ALA A 28 -11.70 10.28 -11.80
C ALA A 28 -10.19 10.45 -11.68
N THR A 29 -9.79 11.69 -11.42
CA THR A 29 -8.41 12.00 -11.02
C THR A 29 -8.30 11.87 -9.50
N SER A 30 -7.31 11.15 -9.00
CA SER A 30 -7.00 11.19 -7.56
C SER A 30 -6.40 12.55 -7.20
N VAL A 31 -6.90 13.14 -6.11
CA VAL A 31 -6.48 14.45 -5.62
C VAL A 31 -6.08 14.36 -4.16
N LEU A 32 -4.91 14.89 -3.84
CA LEU A 32 -4.42 15.06 -2.47
C LEU A 32 -5.00 16.31 -1.83
N VAL A 33 -4.92 16.40 -0.50
CA VAL A 33 -5.45 17.57 0.23
C VAL A 33 -4.75 18.87 -0.18
N SER A 34 -3.46 18.80 -0.49
CA SER A 34 -2.60 19.87 -0.99
C SER A 34 -2.89 20.26 -2.44
N GLU A 35 -3.42 19.34 -3.24
CA GLU A 35 -3.76 19.54 -4.66
C GLU A 35 -5.19 20.07 -4.87
N TYR A 36 -6.00 20.07 -3.81
CA TYR A 36 -7.38 20.51 -3.87
C TYR A 36 -7.49 22.00 -4.26
N THR A 37 -8.38 22.28 -5.21
CA THR A 37 -8.75 23.65 -5.58
C THR A 37 -10.24 23.89 -5.34
N ALA A 38 -10.63 25.17 -5.18
CA ALA A 38 -12.02 25.54 -4.90
C ALA A 38 -13.00 25.08 -6.00
N GLN A 39 -12.54 24.91 -7.23
CA GLN A 39 -13.34 24.41 -8.36
C GLN A 39 -13.76 22.95 -8.19
N MET A 40 -13.04 22.17 -7.37
CA MET A 40 -13.35 20.76 -7.10
C MET A 40 -14.47 20.58 -6.07
N LYS A 41 -14.93 21.68 -5.44
CA LYS A 41 -15.98 21.64 -4.42
C LYS A 41 -17.24 20.97 -4.94
N GLY A 42 -17.71 19.96 -4.22
CA GLY A 42 -18.92 19.21 -4.57
C GLY A 42 -18.69 18.09 -5.59
N PHE A 43 -17.50 18.00 -6.19
CA PHE A 43 -17.12 16.99 -7.19
C PHE A 43 -15.99 16.08 -6.72
N ILE A 44 -15.77 16.00 -5.41
CA ILE A 44 -14.83 15.08 -4.78
C ILE A 44 -15.55 13.96 -4.03
N PHE A 45 -15.03 12.74 -4.16
CA PHE A 45 -15.69 11.52 -3.72
C PHE A 45 -14.72 10.61 -2.96
N CYS A 46 -15.27 9.80 -2.05
CA CYS A 46 -14.50 8.87 -1.26
C CYS A 46 -13.94 7.74 -2.13
N PRO A 47 -12.63 7.43 -2.06
CA PRO A 47 -12.06 6.34 -2.86
C PRO A 47 -12.61 4.96 -2.48
N GLU A 48 -13.07 4.78 -1.24
CA GLU A 48 -13.69 3.52 -0.81
C GLU A 48 -15.19 3.45 -1.20
N CYS A 49 -16.01 4.34 -0.62
CA CYS A 49 -17.47 4.22 -0.72
C CYS A 49 -18.11 5.09 -1.82
N SER A 50 -17.32 5.92 -2.52
CA SER A 50 -17.76 6.86 -3.56
C SER A 50 -18.70 7.98 -3.09
N ALA A 51 -19.03 8.06 -1.80
CA ALA A 51 -19.84 9.16 -1.28
C ALA A 51 -19.12 10.50 -1.36
N ASN A 52 -19.89 11.58 -1.46
CA ASN A 52 -19.36 12.94 -1.50
C ASN A 52 -18.48 13.24 -0.28
N LEU A 53 -17.36 13.88 -0.55
CA LEU A 53 -16.46 14.44 0.46
C LEU A 53 -16.53 15.97 0.47
N PHE A 54 -16.00 16.55 1.53
CA PHE A 54 -15.64 17.96 1.62
C PHE A 54 -14.22 18.09 2.18
N ARG A 55 -13.54 19.20 1.87
CA ARG A 55 -12.26 19.58 2.50
C ARG A 55 -12.52 20.50 3.69
N SER A 56 -11.77 20.33 4.77
CA SER A 56 -11.85 21.17 5.96
C SER A 56 -10.45 21.47 6.52
N PRO A 57 -10.05 22.75 6.66
CA PRO A 57 -10.73 23.95 6.13
C PRO A 57 -10.89 23.92 4.61
N GLU A 58 -11.82 24.72 4.09
CA GLU A 58 -12.11 24.71 2.65
C GLU A 58 -11.02 25.42 1.85
N ASP A 59 -10.52 26.53 2.39
CA ASP A 59 -9.71 27.55 1.71
C ASP A 59 -8.34 27.79 2.38
N LYS A 60 -8.01 27.03 3.43
CA LYS A 60 -6.78 27.21 4.23
C LYS A 60 -6.09 25.88 4.47
N GLU A 61 -4.77 25.93 4.62
CA GLU A 61 -3.95 24.76 4.97
C GLU A 61 -4.16 24.31 6.41
N PHE A 62 -4.45 25.26 7.31
CA PHE A 62 -4.66 24.98 8.72
C PHE A 62 -5.95 25.64 9.20
N SER A 63 -6.67 24.91 10.04
CA SER A 63 -7.82 25.45 10.78
C SER A 63 -7.35 26.34 11.94
N SER A 64 -8.29 27.08 12.53
CA SER A 64 -8.00 27.98 13.66
C SER A 64 -7.42 27.29 14.90
N ASN A 65 -7.56 25.96 15.03
CA ASN A 65 -6.98 25.16 16.10
C ASN A 65 -5.65 24.49 15.70
N GLY A 66 -5.06 24.86 14.57
CA GLY A 66 -3.80 24.33 14.07
C GLY A 66 -3.90 22.96 13.40
N ARG A 67 -5.09 22.37 13.29
CA ARG A 67 -5.27 21.11 12.55
C ARG A 67 -5.14 21.37 11.04
N ALA A 68 -4.26 20.60 10.40
CA ALA A 68 -4.08 20.60 8.95
C ALA A 68 -5.37 20.26 8.21
N ALA A 69 -5.48 20.73 6.97
CA ALA A 69 -6.61 20.45 6.11
C ALA A 69 -6.79 18.93 5.91
N TYR A 70 -8.04 18.50 5.72
CA TYR A 70 -8.36 17.10 5.54
C TYR A 70 -9.65 16.93 4.75
N PHE A 71 -9.79 15.76 4.10
CA PHE A 71 -11.05 15.34 3.51
C PHE A 71 -11.93 14.60 4.52
N ALA A 72 -13.24 14.83 4.47
CA ALA A 72 -14.22 14.14 5.29
C ALA A 72 -15.54 13.91 4.54
N HIS A 73 -16.30 12.90 4.96
CA HIS A 73 -17.60 12.57 4.38
C HIS A 73 -18.63 13.65 4.66
N THR A 74 -19.36 14.08 3.62
CA THR A 74 -20.44 15.06 3.76
C THR A 74 -21.48 14.62 4.78
N ARG A 75 -21.92 15.56 5.63
CA ARG A 75 -22.91 15.32 6.68
C ARG A 75 -24.23 14.84 6.06
N GLY A 76 -24.93 13.96 6.76
CA GLY A 76 -26.24 13.44 6.34
C GLY A 76 -26.19 12.20 5.43
N ILE A 77 -25.07 11.93 4.75
CA ILE A 77 -24.90 10.69 3.99
C ILE A 77 -24.53 9.56 4.96
N LYS A 78 -25.36 8.50 5.05
CA LYS A 78 -25.03 7.29 5.81
C LYS A 78 -24.36 6.29 4.87
N THR A 79 -23.10 5.95 5.15
CA THR A 79 -22.34 4.95 4.40
C THR A 79 -21.61 4.05 5.36
N ASP A 80 -21.54 2.77 5.02
CA ASP A 80 -20.62 1.83 5.64
C ASP A 80 -19.26 1.94 4.93
N CYS A 81 -18.31 2.66 5.55
CA CYS A 81 -17.03 3.03 4.95
C CYS A 81 -15.90 2.89 5.98
N GLY A 82 -14.92 2.04 5.69
CA GLY A 82 -13.73 1.81 6.51
C GLY A 82 -12.84 3.04 6.68
N LEU A 83 -12.82 3.94 5.70
CA LEU A 83 -12.13 5.23 5.80
C LEU A 83 -12.88 6.24 6.69
N ARG A 84 -14.17 6.03 6.94
CA ARG A 84 -14.97 6.85 7.87
C ARG A 84 -14.90 6.30 9.30
N THR A 85 -15.06 4.99 9.44
CA THR A 85 -15.08 4.29 10.72
C THR A 85 -14.24 3.02 10.59
N LYS A 86 -13.19 2.89 11.39
CA LYS A 86 -12.33 1.70 11.36
C LYS A 86 -13.14 0.46 11.72
N ARG A 87 -13.04 -0.59 10.90
CA ARG A 87 -13.69 -1.89 11.11
C ARG A 87 -12.85 -2.79 12.02
N ALA A 88 -13.51 -3.60 12.85
CA ALA A 88 -12.84 -4.49 13.81
C ALA A 88 -12.32 -5.81 13.19
N GLU A 89 -13.05 -6.42 12.24
CA GLU A 89 -12.77 -7.79 11.74
C GLU A 89 -12.42 -7.85 10.23
N GLY A 90 -12.01 -6.74 9.61
CA GLY A 90 -11.83 -6.69 8.14
C GLY A 90 -13.15 -6.79 7.36
N LYS A 91 -13.07 -6.91 6.03
CA LYS A 91 -14.23 -7.04 5.12
C LYS A 91 -14.41 -8.51 4.73
N LYS A 92 -15.64 -9.00 4.92
CA LYS A 92 -16.10 -10.33 4.51
C LYS A 92 -16.93 -10.16 3.23
N TYR A 93 -16.89 -11.15 2.33
CA TYR A 93 -17.74 -11.18 1.15
C TYR A 93 -18.65 -12.40 1.27
N GLU A 94 -19.94 -12.21 1.02
CA GLU A 94 -20.95 -13.23 1.32
C GLU A 94 -20.98 -14.32 0.24
N THR A 95 -20.65 -13.96 -1.01
CA THR A 95 -20.68 -14.85 -2.18
C THR A 95 -19.42 -14.73 -3.04
N GLU A 96 -19.16 -15.74 -3.87
CA GLU A 96 -18.09 -15.70 -4.88
C GLU A 96 -18.29 -14.56 -5.87
N GLU A 97 -19.54 -14.33 -6.27
CA GLU A 97 -19.95 -13.27 -7.19
C GLU A 97 -19.68 -11.88 -6.59
N ASP A 98 -19.90 -11.69 -5.30
CA ASP A 98 -19.58 -10.44 -4.61
C ASP A 98 -18.07 -10.19 -4.57
N ALA A 99 -17.28 -11.24 -4.30
CA ALA A 99 -15.82 -11.15 -4.30
C ALA A 99 -15.27 -10.88 -5.72
N LYS A 100 -15.77 -11.59 -6.74
CA LYS A 100 -15.41 -11.35 -8.15
C LYS A 100 -15.77 -9.94 -8.60
N ARG A 101 -16.97 -9.46 -8.24
CA ARG A 101 -17.40 -8.09 -8.54
C ARG A 101 -16.52 -7.07 -7.85
N ALA A 102 -16.10 -7.32 -6.61
CA ALA A 102 -15.16 -6.45 -5.91
C ALA A 102 -13.77 -6.42 -6.57
N ILE A 103 -13.28 -7.55 -7.09
CA ILE A 103 -12.02 -7.61 -7.85
C ILE A 103 -12.13 -6.85 -9.18
N GLN A 104 -13.25 -7.02 -9.90
CA GLN A 104 -13.55 -6.32 -11.15
C GLN A 104 -13.64 -4.81 -10.94
N ASN A 105 -14.24 -4.39 -9.81
CA ASN A 105 -14.38 -2.98 -9.45
C ASN A 105 -13.14 -2.40 -8.75
N GLU A 106 -12.02 -3.12 -8.73
CA GLU A 106 -10.76 -2.73 -8.08
C GLU A 106 -10.89 -2.41 -6.57
N GLU A 107 -11.86 -3.01 -5.89
CA GLU A 107 -12.05 -2.89 -4.44
C GLU A 107 -11.30 -3.94 -3.63
N LEU A 108 -11.06 -5.09 -4.25
CA LEU A 108 -10.41 -6.25 -3.65
C LEU A 108 -9.22 -6.70 -4.48
N VAL A 109 -8.09 -6.89 -3.81
CA VAL A 109 -6.86 -7.45 -4.34
C VAL A 109 -6.59 -8.76 -3.59
N ILE A 110 -6.33 -9.83 -4.32
CA ILE A 110 -5.94 -11.12 -3.75
C ILE A 110 -4.45 -11.31 -3.97
N VAL A 111 -3.67 -11.42 -2.89
CA VAL A 111 -2.25 -11.73 -2.93
C VAL A 111 -2.05 -13.11 -2.35
N ASN A 112 -1.76 -14.10 -3.20
CA ASN A 112 -1.54 -15.47 -2.76
C ASN A 112 -0.10 -15.67 -2.25
N ASP A 113 0.87 -15.12 -2.99
CA ASP A 113 2.28 -15.11 -2.61
C ASP A 113 3.02 -14.02 -3.39
N PHE A 114 4.22 -13.67 -2.92
CA PHE A 114 5.14 -12.77 -3.60
C PHE A 114 6.21 -13.56 -4.36
N ILE A 115 6.71 -12.98 -5.45
CA ILE A 115 7.80 -13.57 -6.24
C ILE A 115 9.05 -13.70 -5.34
N LYS A 116 9.61 -14.90 -5.23
CA LYS A 116 10.82 -15.15 -4.43
C LYS A 116 12.10 -14.93 -5.23
N GLU A 117 12.17 -15.49 -6.42
CA GLU A 117 13.34 -15.38 -7.30
C GLU A 117 13.11 -14.37 -8.42
N LYS A 118 14.19 -13.74 -8.89
CA LYS A 118 14.13 -12.81 -10.02
C LYS A 118 13.54 -13.53 -11.24
N PRO A 119 12.45 -13.01 -11.84
CA PRO A 119 11.86 -13.62 -13.03
C PRO A 119 12.84 -13.64 -14.19
N VAL A 120 12.87 -14.76 -14.93
CA VAL A 120 13.61 -14.83 -16.19
C VAL A 120 12.89 -13.96 -17.21
N ALA A 121 13.59 -13.00 -17.81
CA ALA A 121 13.00 -12.15 -18.83
C ALA A 121 12.46 -13.01 -19.99
N PRO A 122 11.23 -12.78 -20.48
CA PRO A 122 10.77 -13.42 -21.70
C PRO A 122 11.71 -13.02 -22.85
N GLN A 123 12.10 -13.98 -23.69
CA GLN A 123 12.88 -13.67 -24.91
C GLN A 123 11.98 -12.89 -25.89
N ILE A 124 11.92 -11.57 -25.73
CA ILE A 124 11.24 -10.69 -26.67
C ILE A 124 12.30 -10.19 -27.66
N ASN A 125 12.16 -10.60 -28.91
CA ASN A 125 12.96 -10.10 -30.02
C ASN A 125 12.75 -8.58 -30.16
N GLY A 126 13.73 -7.80 -29.74
CA GLY A 126 13.98 -6.44 -30.25
C GLY A 126 13.09 -5.31 -29.74
N ALA A 127 12.34 -5.47 -28.65
CA ALA A 127 11.70 -4.34 -27.97
C ALA A 127 12.51 -3.91 -26.74
N GLU A 128 12.63 -2.61 -26.53
CA GLU A 128 13.28 -1.98 -25.38
C GLU A 128 12.68 -2.53 -24.07
N TYR A 129 13.54 -2.91 -23.13
CA TYR A 129 13.14 -3.55 -21.87
C TYR A 129 12.27 -2.60 -21.04
N ASP A 130 10.98 -2.92 -20.92
CA ASP A 130 10.05 -2.22 -20.05
C ASP A 130 9.88 -3.01 -18.74
N ALA A 131 10.61 -2.58 -17.70
CA ALA A 131 10.58 -3.18 -16.37
C ALA A 131 9.16 -3.24 -15.75
N THR A 132 8.21 -2.46 -16.26
CA THR A 132 6.82 -2.46 -15.79
C THR A 132 6.07 -3.75 -16.13
N GLN A 133 6.44 -4.48 -17.20
CA GLN A 133 5.68 -5.64 -17.69
C GLN A 133 5.81 -6.91 -16.84
N ILE A 134 6.90 -7.07 -16.07
CA ILE A 134 7.13 -8.27 -15.24
C ILE A 134 6.47 -8.13 -13.85
N GLU A 135 6.22 -6.91 -13.39
CA GLU A 135 5.82 -6.59 -12.01
C GLU A 135 4.29 -6.51 -11.82
N GLU A 136 3.53 -6.45 -12.92
CA GLU A 136 2.05 -6.38 -12.98
C GLU A 136 1.41 -7.64 -13.62
N LEU A 137 2.02 -8.82 -13.44
CA LEU A 137 1.43 -10.06 -13.96
C LEU A 137 0.18 -10.48 -13.17
N ASP A 138 -0.91 -10.75 -13.88
CA ASP A 138 -2.04 -11.52 -13.37
C ASP A 138 -1.51 -12.84 -12.78
N GLY A 139 -1.86 -13.10 -11.53
CA GLY A 139 -1.48 -14.33 -10.87
C GLY A 139 -2.48 -15.45 -11.13
N PRO A 140 -2.09 -16.72 -10.89
CA PRO A 140 -3.01 -17.84 -11.04
C PRO A 140 -4.22 -17.65 -10.12
N THR A 141 -5.33 -18.28 -10.50
CA THR A 141 -6.48 -18.41 -9.60
C THR A 141 -6.03 -19.08 -8.31
N SER A 142 -6.42 -18.51 -7.18
CA SER A 142 -6.08 -18.99 -5.85
C SER A 142 -7.36 -19.30 -5.08
N ASP A 143 -7.34 -20.36 -4.28
CA ASP A 143 -8.45 -20.75 -3.41
C ASP A 143 -8.43 -19.87 -2.16
N VAL A 144 -9.39 -18.95 -2.04
CA VAL A 144 -9.43 -17.93 -0.99
C VAL A 144 -10.61 -18.16 -0.05
N PRO A 145 -10.39 -18.33 1.27
CA PRO A 145 -11.45 -18.56 2.25
C PRO A 145 -12.15 -17.24 2.63
N ILE A 146 -12.89 -16.65 1.68
CA ILE A 146 -13.50 -15.33 1.86
C ILE A 146 -14.99 -15.40 2.34
N GLY A 147 -15.60 -16.59 2.39
CA GLY A 147 -17.00 -16.80 2.78
C GLY A 147 -17.24 -17.19 4.25
N ARG A 148 -18.45 -16.95 4.77
CA ARG A 148 -18.91 -17.46 6.07
C ARG A 148 -19.48 -18.88 5.94
N HIS A 149 -19.32 -19.66 7.01
CA HIS A 149 -20.11 -20.83 7.46
C HIS A 149 -19.70 -22.28 7.16
N ARG A 150 -18.84 -22.62 6.18
CA ARG A 150 -18.46 -24.05 5.97
C ARG A 150 -17.01 -24.32 5.58
N GLY A 151 -16.12 -23.34 5.70
CA GLY A 151 -14.74 -23.48 5.22
C GLY A 151 -14.64 -23.56 3.69
N GLU A 152 -15.66 -23.06 2.98
CA GLU A 152 -15.69 -23.00 1.52
C GLU A 152 -14.72 -21.91 1.03
N SER A 153 -13.85 -22.27 0.09
CA SER A 153 -12.90 -21.38 -0.57
C SER A 153 -13.37 -21.05 -1.98
N PHE A 154 -13.13 -19.82 -2.42
CA PHE A 154 -13.45 -19.37 -3.78
C PHE A 154 -12.20 -19.32 -4.65
N ARG A 155 -12.32 -19.71 -5.92
CA ARG A 155 -11.24 -19.53 -6.91
C ARG A 155 -11.27 -18.10 -7.45
N LEU A 156 -10.38 -17.26 -6.92
CA LEU A 156 -10.28 -15.85 -7.30
C LEU A 156 -8.92 -15.57 -7.96
N PRO A 157 -8.87 -14.72 -9.00
CA PRO A 157 -7.60 -14.34 -9.60
C PRO A 157 -6.75 -13.56 -8.59
N SER A 158 -5.47 -13.91 -8.49
CA SER A 158 -4.52 -13.12 -7.71
C SER A 158 -4.00 -11.93 -8.51
N LYS A 159 -3.79 -10.81 -7.84
CA LYS A 159 -3.34 -9.54 -8.41
C LYS A 159 -2.11 -9.06 -7.64
N PHE A 160 -1.10 -8.59 -8.36
CA PHE A 160 0.22 -8.19 -7.86
C PHE A 160 0.96 -9.29 -7.10
N LYS A 161 2.10 -9.70 -7.63
CA LYS A 161 3.02 -10.61 -6.93
C LYS A 161 4.26 -9.91 -6.40
N THR A 162 4.25 -8.57 -6.39
CA THR A 162 5.36 -7.75 -5.91
C THR A 162 4.87 -6.58 -5.06
N ILE A 163 5.66 -6.17 -4.07
CA ILE A 163 5.43 -4.94 -3.30
C ILE A 163 5.45 -3.71 -4.20
N ARG A 164 6.23 -3.75 -5.30
CA ARG A 164 6.21 -2.66 -6.28
C ARG A 164 4.86 -2.51 -6.97
N GLY A 165 4.20 -3.61 -7.31
CA GLY A 165 2.82 -3.59 -7.82
C GLY A 165 1.84 -2.93 -6.83
N ILE A 166 2.06 -3.13 -5.52
CA ILE A 166 1.29 -2.43 -4.47
C ILE A 166 1.61 -0.93 -4.44
N CYS A 167 2.88 -0.56 -4.65
CA CYS A 167 3.32 0.84 -4.73
C CYS A 167 2.79 1.57 -5.99
N ASN A 168 2.44 0.84 -7.06
CA ASN A 168 1.80 1.43 -8.23
C ASN A 168 0.40 1.91 -7.85
N LYS A 169 0.08 3.17 -8.16
CA LYS A 169 -1.17 3.83 -7.72
C LYS A 169 -1.41 3.71 -6.20
N PHE A 170 -0.34 3.83 -5.39
CA PHE A 170 -0.39 3.64 -3.94
C PHE A 170 -1.50 4.43 -3.24
N ASN A 171 -1.71 5.68 -3.63
CA ASN A 171 -2.80 6.56 -3.19
C ASN A 171 -4.20 5.90 -3.32
N GLU A 172 -4.46 5.20 -4.42
CA GLU A 172 -5.71 4.46 -4.62
C GLU A 172 -5.71 3.17 -3.81
N ASN A 173 -4.59 2.44 -3.83
CA ASN A 173 -4.45 1.15 -3.14
C ASN A 173 -4.64 1.26 -1.63
N LEU A 174 -4.32 2.41 -0.99
CA LEU A 174 -4.54 2.64 0.43
C LEU A 174 -5.99 2.36 0.87
N ALA A 175 -6.96 2.65 0.01
CA ALA A 175 -8.40 2.46 0.29
C ALA A 175 -8.91 1.06 -0.08
N ARG A 176 -8.20 0.34 -0.96
CA ARG A 176 -8.56 -0.99 -1.45
C ARG A 176 -8.35 -2.04 -0.35
N TYR A 177 -9.14 -3.10 -0.40
CA TYR A 177 -9.01 -4.25 0.48
C TYR A 177 -8.04 -5.26 -0.14
N PHE A 178 -7.15 -5.79 0.69
CA PHE A 178 -6.18 -6.81 0.33
C PHE A 178 -6.46 -8.07 1.13
N PHE A 179 -6.58 -9.20 0.44
CA PHE A 179 -6.48 -10.51 1.05
C PHE A 179 -5.02 -10.96 0.92
N MET A 180 -4.30 -10.92 2.03
CA MET A 180 -2.87 -11.27 2.09
C MET A 180 -2.67 -12.79 2.23
N PRO A 181 -1.47 -13.31 1.94
CA PRO A 181 -1.14 -14.71 2.17
C PRO A 181 -1.44 -15.10 3.62
N ASN A 182 -2.07 -16.26 3.82
CA ASN A 182 -2.46 -16.80 5.14
C ASN A 182 -3.45 -15.91 5.95
N SER A 183 -4.05 -14.88 5.35
CA SER A 183 -5.10 -14.09 6.01
C SER A 183 -6.42 -14.85 6.08
N GLN A 184 -7.29 -14.47 7.03
CA GLN A 184 -8.67 -14.93 7.10
C GLN A 184 -9.66 -13.94 6.48
N HIS A 185 -9.31 -12.66 6.44
CA HIS A 185 -10.19 -11.57 6.02
C HIS A 185 -9.45 -10.58 5.14
N ALA A 186 -10.19 -9.87 4.28
CA ALA A 186 -9.62 -8.79 3.50
C ALA A 186 -9.51 -7.51 4.36
N ILE A 187 -8.37 -6.84 4.35
CA ILE A 187 -8.09 -5.66 5.18
C ILE A 187 -7.65 -4.51 4.26
N GLN A 188 -8.01 -3.27 4.60
CA GLN A 188 -7.56 -2.11 3.82
C GLN A 188 -6.03 -2.01 3.88
N LEU A 189 -5.36 -1.66 2.77
CA LEU A 189 -3.90 -1.54 2.76
C LEU A 189 -3.41 -0.58 3.86
N ILE A 190 -4.11 0.54 4.08
CA ILE A 190 -3.76 1.49 5.15
C ILE A 190 -3.69 0.85 6.55
N ASP A 191 -4.46 -0.21 6.81
CA ASP A 191 -4.43 -0.94 8.09
C ASP A 191 -3.43 -2.12 8.10
N LEU A 192 -2.98 -2.57 6.92
CA LEU A 192 -1.94 -3.60 6.78
C LEU A 192 -0.53 -3.03 6.96
N LEU A 193 -0.34 -1.75 6.62
CA LEU A 193 0.95 -1.06 6.71
C LEU A 193 1.39 -0.89 8.17
N LYS A 194 2.62 -1.30 8.45
CA LYS A 194 3.26 -1.19 9.76
C LYS A 194 4.46 -0.24 9.69
N ASP A 195 4.39 0.81 10.48
CA ASP A 195 5.48 1.79 10.61
C ASP A 195 6.65 1.16 11.39
N ILE A 196 7.82 1.08 10.77
CA ILE A 196 9.02 0.53 11.42
C ILE A 196 9.38 1.33 12.68
N GLU A 197 9.15 2.64 12.70
CA GLU A 197 9.43 3.47 13.89
C GLU A 197 8.59 3.09 15.12
N LYS A 198 7.52 2.30 14.94
CA LYS A 198 6.61 1.86 16.01
C LYS A 198 6.81 0.41 16.43
N ILE A 199 7.77 -0.30 15.84
CA ILE A 199 8.07 -1.68 16.19
C ILE A 199 8.77 -1.72 17.54
N THR A 200 8.36 -2.67 18.39
CA THR A 200 8.89 -2.83 19.75
C THR A 200 9.52 -4.18 20.02
N GLU A 201 9.28 -5.17 19.18
CA GLU A 201 9.75 -6.55 19.37
C GLU A 201 9.83 -7.28 18.01
N GLU A 202 10.31 -8.52 18.06
CA GLU A 202 10.30 -9.44 16.93
C GLU A 202 8.86 -9.80 16.52
N ASP A 203 8.67 -10.13 15.25
CA ASP A 203 7.39 -10.59 14.72
C ASP A 203 7.66 -11.67 13.68
N ASP A 204 7.29 -12.90 14.01
CA ASP A 204 7.44 -14.08 13.17
C ASP A 204 6.37 -14.16 12.07
N THR A 205 5.35 -13.30 12.13
CA THR A 205 4.29 -13.22 11.13
C THR A 205 4.69 -12.22 10.05
N PRO A 206 4.76 -12.63 8.77
CA PRO A 206 5.06 -11.70 7.69
C PRO A 206 4.03 -10.56 7.59
N ARG A 207 4.52 -9.31 7.53
CA ARG A 207 3.68 -8.11 7.35
C ARG A 207 4.31 -7.14 6.36
N ILE A 208 3.50 -6.19 5.89
CA ILE A 208 4.00 -5.06 5.09
C ILE A 208 4.47 -3.95 6.03
N TYR A 209 5.78 -3.84 6.16
CA TYR A 209 6.45 -2.78 6.88
C TYR A 209 6.81 -1.63 5.94
N TYR A 210 6.83 -0.41 6.48
CA TYR A 210 7.38 0.74 5.78
C TYR A 210 8.30 1.54 6.69
N GLY A 211 9.29 2.20 6.08
CA GLY A 211 10.27 2.97 6.82
C GLY A 211 11.04 3.96 5.97
N LYS A 212 11.51 5.05 6.57
CA LYS A 212 12.40 6.02 5.91
C LYS A 212 13.85 5.56 6.02
N ILE A 213 14.55 5.43 4.90
CA ILE A 213 15.97 5.08 4.88
C ILE A 213 16.79 6.25 5.44
N THR A 214 17.68 5.96 6.39
CA THR A 214 18.61 6.97 6.97
C THR A 214 20.01 6.83 6.41
N ARG A 215 20.40 5.62 6.03
CA ARG A 215 21.70 5.29 5.44
C ARG A 215 21.62 3.93 4.75
N SER A 216 22.38 3.74 3.67
CA SER A 216 22.61 2.43 3.09
C SER A 216 24.08 2.30 2.67
N PHE A 217 24.67 1.12 2.83
CA PHE A 217 26.04 0.86 2.38
C PHE A 217 26.27 -0.63 2.15
N ASN A 218 27.15 -0.98 1.22
CA ASN A 218 27.64 -2.35 1.03
C ASN A 218 28.64 -2.70 2.15
N ALA A 219 28.37 -3.75 2.93
CA ALA A 219 29.24 -4.21 4.01
C ALA A 219 30.38 -5.12 3.51
N GLY A 220 30.98 -4.77 2.37
CA GLY A 220 32.02 -5.51 1.69
C GLY A 220 32.57 -4.74 0.49
N GLN A 221 32.94 -5.46 -0.58
CA GLN A 221 33.49 -4.86 -1.80
C GLN A 221 32.89 -5.43 -3.10
N THR A 222 31.99 -6.41 -2.99
CA THR A 222 31.39 -7.09 -4.15
C THR A 222 29.87 -6.95 -4.11
N PRO A 223 29.18 -6.99 -5.28
CA PRO A 223 27.71 -6.94 -5.33
C PRO A 223 27.00 -8.05 -4.56
N LYS A 224 27.70 -9.16 -4.28
CA LYS A 224 27.16 -10.29 -3.51
C LYS A 224 27.22 -10.09 -2.00
N ASN A 225 27.96 -9.08 -1.52
CA ASN A 225 28.01 -8.77 -0.10
C ASN A 225 26.68 -8.15 0.34
N ILE A 226 26.36 -8.30 1.63
CA ILE A 226 25.16 -7.73 2.21
C ILE A 226 25.25 -6.20 2.20
N ARG A 227 24.25 -5.56 1.62
CA ARG A 227 23.99 -4.13 1.80
C ARG A 227 23.17 -3.93 3.06
N MET A 228 23.71 -3.13 3.96
CA MET A 228 23.11 -2.75 5.23
C MET A 228 22.32 -1.46 5.03
N THR A 229 21.00 -1.56 4.89
CA THR A 229 20.11 -0.40 4.71
C THR A 229 19.45 -0.05 6.04
N LYS A 230 19.96 0.99 6.71
CA LYS A 230 19.46 1.47 8.00
C LYS A 230 18.15 2.22 7.82
N ILE A 231 17.13 1.79 8.53
CA ILE A 231 15.81 2.42 8.56
C ILE A 231 15.71 3.31 9.80
N LYS A 232 15.02 4.45 9.66
CA LYS A 232 14.72 5.33 10.79
C LYS A 232 13.94 4.53 11.82
N PHE A 233 14.45 4.53 13.03
CA PHE A 233 13.95 3.71 14.12
C PHE A 233 14.24 4.42 15.43
N ASN A 234 13.28 4.38 16.35
CA ASN A 234 13.41 5.01 17.65
C ASN A 234 12.80 4.08 18.70
N ASN A 235 13.65 3.30 19.36
CA ASN A 235 13.25 2.29 20.31
C ASN A 235 14.21 2.28 21.50
N PRO A 236 13.71 2.14 22.75
CA PRO A 236 14.57 2.11 23.93
C PRO A 236 15.36 0.81 24.10
N ASP A 237 14.83 -0.32 23.60
CA ASP A 237 15.35 -1.66 23.84
C ASP A 237 16.29 -2.14 22.72
N TYR A 238 16.15 -1.57 21.52
CA TYR A 238 16.91 -1.96 20.33
C TYR A 238 17.62 -0.75 19.72
N ALA A 239 18.92 -0.90 19.42
CA ALA A 239 19.77 0.21 19.00
C ALA A 239 19.54 0.68 17.55
N ASP A 240 19.11 -0.23 16.67
CA ASP A 240 18.90 0.07 15.26
C ASP A 240 17.90 -0.88 14.59
N PHE A 241 17.50 -0.51 13.37
CA PHE A 241 16.71 -1.34 12.48
C PHE A 241 17.35 -1.37 11.09
N TYR A 242 17.64 -2.56 10.58
CA TYR A 242 18.23 -2.75 9.26
C TYR A 242 17.34 -3.56 8.32
N PHE A 243 17.32 -3.17 7.05
CA PHE A 243 16.96 -4.06 5.96
C PHE A 243 18.24 -4.64 5.35
N LYS A 244 18.29 -5.96 5.19
CA LYS A 244 19.49 -6.67 4.72
C LYS A 244 19.16 -7.61 3.58
N LEU A 245 19.90 -7.43 2.49
CA LEU A 245 19.96 -8.26 1.30
C LEU A 245 21.29 -8.02 0.59
N SER A 246 21.61 -8.78 -0.45
CA SER A 246 22.79 -8.48 -1.25
C SER A 246 22.72 -7.07 -1.87
N ASP A 247 23.89 -6.48 -2.09
CA ASP A 247 24.04 -5.18 -2.74
C ASP A 247 23.46 -5.17 -4.15
N GLU A 248 23.63 -6.25 -4.91
CA GLU A 248 23.04 -6.46 -6.24
C GLU A 248 21.50 -6.38 -6.19
N GLU A 249 20.85 -7.17 -5.34
CA GLU A 249 19.38 -7.22 -5.24
C GLU A 249 18.78 -5.87 -4.84
N GLN A 250 19.41 -5.16 -3.91
CA GLN A 250 18.96 -3.85 -3.49
C GLN A 250 19.21 -2.78 -4.56
N SER A 251 20.37 -2.83 -5.23
CA SER A 251 20.73 -1.88 -6.29
C SER A 251 19.81 -2.01 -7.51
N GLU A 252 19.40 -3.23 -7.87
CA GLU A 252 18.40 -3.47 -8.91
C GLU A 252 17.08 -2.73 -8.67
N LYS A 253 16.74 -2.49 -7.39
CA LYS A 253 15.54 -1.76 -6.99
C LYS A 253 15.78 -0.28 -6.68
N GLY A 254 16.98 0.23 -6.99
CA GLY A 254 17.37 1.62 -6.79
C GLY A 254 17.75 1.95 -5.34
N ILE A 255 18.06 0.94 -4.52
CA ILE A 255 18.56 1.13 -3.16
C ILE A 255 20.08 1.06 -3.18
N GLY A 256 20.73 2.20 -2.99
CA GLY A 256 22.17 2.37 -2.94
C GLY A 256 22.57 3.42 -1.90
N ASP A 257 23.82 3.88 -1.95
CA ASP A 257 24.39 4.78 -0.94
C ASP A 257 23.67 6.15 -0.87
N ASN A 258 23.02 6.55 -1.97
CA ASN A 258 22.26 7.81 -2.09
C ASN A 258 20.76 7.67 -1.78
N SER A 259 20.32 6.52 -1.26
CA SER A 259 18.88 6.28 -0.99
C SER A 259 18.38 6.87 0.33
N SER A 260 19.23 7.60 1.06
CA SER A 260 18.82 8.32 2.26
C SER A 260 17.63 9.24 2.00
N GLY A 261 16.65 9.21 2.88
CA GLY A 261 15.40 9.97 2.77
C GLY A 261 14.28 9.26 2.01
N ARG A 262 14.58 8.24 1.21
CA ARG A 262 13.56 7.45 0.49
C ARG A 262 12.77 6.56 1.42
N VAL A 263 11.53 6.25 1.04
CA VAL A 263 10.67 5.32 1.79
C VAL A 263 10.72 3.94 1.15
N ILE A 264 11.00 2.92 1.94
CA ILE A 264 10.96 1.51 1.53
C ILE A 264 9.69 0.85 2.07
N LEU A 265 9.10 -0.05 1.27
CA LEU A 265 8.09 -1.01 1.72
C LEU A 265 8.69 -2.42 1.62
N ILE A 266 8.45 -3.24 2.64
CA ILE A 266 9.01 -4.59 2.77
C ILE A 266 7.93 -5.53 3.30
N TYR A 267 7.72 -6.67 2.64
CA TYR A 267 6.95 -7.79 3.16
C TYR A 267 7.90 -8.83 3.75
N GLY A 268 7.83 -9.07 5.05
CA GLY A 268 8.75 -9.98 5.73
C GLY A 268 8.48 -10.08 7.22
N THR A 269 9.33 -10.79 7.93
CA THR A 269 9.31 -10.94 9.40
C THR A 269 10.36 -10.03 10.03
N VAL A 270 10.14 -9.67 11.30
CA VAL A 270 11.10 -8.87 12.08
C VAL A 270 11.87 -9.79 13.01
N THR A 271 13.19 -9.76 12.93
CA THR A 271 14.09 -10.63 13.70
C THR A 271 15.17 -9.81 14.39
N THR A 272 15.76 -10.32 15.47
CA THR A 272 16.95 -9.69 16.09
C THR A 272 18.19 -9.89 15.24
N SER A 273 19.01 -8.83 15.17
CA SER A 273 20.34 -8.85 14.59
C SER A 273 21.31 -8.10 15.51
N GLY A 274 22.09 -8.84 16.30
CA GLY A 274 23.01 -8.25 17.27
C GLY A 274 22.24 -7.51 18.36
N VAL A 275 22.37 -6.18 18.42
CA VAL A 275 21.70 -5.31 19.41
C VAL A 275 20.50 -4.54 18.84
N GLY A 276 20.13 -4.83 17.59
CA GLY A 276 19.04 -4.19 16.88
C GLY A 276 18.09 -5.20 16.25
N LEU A 277 17.10 -4.69 15.53
CA LEU A 277 16.15 -5.50 14.76
C LEU A 277 16.50 -5.44 13.27
N CYS A 278 16.01 -6.39 12.50
CA CYS A 278 16.12 -6.35 11.06
C CYS A 278 14.96 -7.05 10.36
N ILE A 279 14.85 -6.77 9.07
CA ILE A 279 14.16 -7.62 8.11
C ILE A 279 15.22 -8.12 7.12
N GLU A 280 15.28 -9.43 6.95
CA GLU A 280 16.21 -10.12 6.06
C GLU A 280 15.51 -11.32 5.42
N ASN A 281 16.20 -12.03 4.51
CA ASN A 281 15.66 -13.19 3.78
C ASN A 281 14.36 -12.91 3.01
N VAL A 282 14.24 -11.69 2.46
CA VAL A 282 13.10 -11.34 1.60
C VAL A 282 13.40 -11.67 0.14
N GLY A 283 12.40 -12.15 -0.58
CA GLY A 283 12.49 -12.46 -1.99
C GLY A 283 12.45 -11.23 -2.89
N TRP A 284 12.71 -11.45 -4.17
CA TRP A 284 12.78 -10.40 -5.19
C TRP A 284 11.51 -9.54 -5.26
N GLY A 285 10.32 -10.13 -5.12
CA GLY A 285 9.03 -9.43 -5.13
C GLY A 285 8.66 -8.77 -3.81
N GLU A 286 9.39 -9.01 -2.73
CA GLU A 286 8.94 -8.71 -1.35
C GLU A 286 9.39 -7.34 -0.84
N PHE A 287 10.01 -6.52 -1.68
CA PHE A 287 10.35 -5.14 -1.31
C PHE A 287 10.36 -4.21 -2.52
N ALA A 288 10.18 -2.92 -2.26
CA ALA A 288 10.35 -1.86 -3.23
C ALA A 288 10.53 -0.50 -2.54
N LEU A 289 11.15 0.44 -3.23
CA LEU A 289 11.02 1.85 -2.89
C LEU A 289 9.63 2.35 -3.26
N LEU A 290 9.01 3.13 -2.38
CA LEU A 290 7.81 3.88 -2.69
C LEU A 290 8.17 5.00 -3.69
N PRO A 291 7.39 5.20 -4.77
CA PRO A 291 7.57 6.36 -5.63
C PRO A 291 7.49 7.65 -4.83
N THR A 292 8.41 8.59 -5.08
CA THR A 292 8.57 9.83 -4.30
C THR A 292 7.26 10.63 -4.17
N LYS A 293 6.43 10.66 -5.22
CA LYS A 293 5.11 11.32 -5.21
C LYS A 293 4.12 10.77 -4.17
N TYR A 294 4.36 9.59 -3.61
CA TYR A 294 3.50 8.98 -2.60
C TYR A 294 4.12 8.99 -1.20
N GLU A 295 5.37 9.42 -1.03
CA GLU A 295 6.06 9.40 0.27
C GLU A 295 5.36 10.29 1.30
N GLU A 296 4.77 11.41 0.88
CA GLU A 296 4.00 12.32 1.73
C GLU A 296 2.70 11.71 2.30
N LEU A 297 2.22 10.61 1.71
CA LEU A 297 1.05 9.89 2.22
C LEU A 297 1.36 9.14 3.53
N LEU A 298 2.63 8.80 3.76
CA LEU A 298 3.11 8.06 4.93
C LEU A 298 3.87 8.95 5.90
N TYR A 299 4.71 9.87 5.38
CA TYR A 299 5.48 10.81 6.17
C TYR A 299 5.08 12.24 5.79
N GLN A 300 4.20 12.84 6.58
CA GLN A 300 3.91 14.28 6.45
C GLN A 300 5.18 15.06 6.82
N ASN A 301 5.64 15.93 5.92
CA ASN A 301 6.75 16.84 6.18
C ASN A 301 6.37 17.93 7.19
#